data_AF-A0A536LHF0-F1
#
_entry.id   AF-A0A536LHF0-F1
#
_cell.length_a   1.000
_cell.length_b   1.000
_cell.length_c   1.000
_cell.angle_alpha   90.00
_cell.angle_beta   90.00
_cell.angle_gamma   90.00
#
_symmetry.space_group_name_H-M   'P 1'
#
loop_
_entity.id
_entity.type
_entity.pdbx_description
1 polymer ?
#
loop_
_entity_poly.entity_id
_entity_poly.type
_entity_poly.pdbx_seq_one_letter_code
_entity_poly.pdbx_strand_id
1 'polypeptide(L)'
;MIGLLFVGALATLLYFVWDPSRQDEAQARQLRENVDFGGALFALNCSSCHGLTGKGLTERGGLPGAILNDESRRSTALGEVSSNVSRFRDTIHCGRVGTLMPAWSQSQGGSLNDYQIEQLVALITGVMPPQGGSVSQGDIPSDPNVVSESGWEYSLEQANHRAEFQPPKHLQQAVTASDARLVLDDATDLKAEPRASASERPLARIDDNPNDSVYELVRLIDAPAGSILKSEAGASDIELTLEQPSVFQAGDLITVDSEVMEVVSAPWVTTLATDVTADATTITVVDAGSLVAGATIKIGSEKLKINSVNGDSLSVERGVEDTTAVDHSKDSTVTEQGDTIQVKRAQQGTAAGKHNVKAEVVEQGNEATVERGAEGTKAAEHSAGTELFQGPILPPTGPLTGEVGTPPCGQKSAQPAATPGPPAPITGTVAISLNDNFFDLNGQQDPTMAAKVGDPITIQLTNKGSQPHNMRFAGADTQLDSGDDVVSSPDLIPGGATGTLSFTVAQPGTYPYRCDFHPDQMKGEITVTQ
;
A
#
# COMPACT_ATOMS: atom_id res chain seq x y z
N MET A 1 -14.89 -58.65 40.92
CA MET A 1 -13.51 -58.26 40.54
C MET A 1 -13.23 -58.56 39.07
N ILE A 2 -13.42 -59.79 38.59
CA ILE A 2 -13.14 -60.17 37.18
C ILE A 2 -13.94 -59.35 36.15
N GLY A 3 -15.25 -59.14 36.36
CA GLY A 3 -16.07 -58.36 35.43
C GLY A 3 -15.66 -56.88 35.31
N LEU A 4 -15.24 -56.25 36.42
CA LEU A 4 -14.72 -54.87 36.43
C LEU A 4 -13.37 -54.77 35.70
N LEU A 5 -12.50 -55.77 35.85
CA LEU A 5 -11.24 -55.84 35.10
C LEU A 5 -11.49 -56.00 33.60
N PHE A 6 -12.50 -56.78 33.21
CA PHE A 6 -12.86 -56.96 31.80
C PHE A 6 -13.44 -55.69 31.16
N VAL A 7 -14.32 -54.98 31.88
CA VAL A 7 -14.86 -53.68 31.44
C VAL A 7 -13.74 -52.64 31.32
N GLY A 8 -12.83 -52.59 32.30
CA GLY A 8 -11.67 -51.72 32.24
C GLY A 8 -10.76 -52.03 31.05
N ALA A 9 -10.44 -53.30 30.82
CA ALA A 9 -9.62 -53.72 29.67
C ALA A 9 -10.28 -53.40 28.32
N LEU A 10 -11.60 -53.63 28.21
CA LEU A 10 -12.37 -53.31 27.00
C LEU A 10 -12.44 -51.80 26.76
N ALA A 11 -12.67 -51.00 27.80
CA ALA A 11 -12.68 -49.54 27.70
C ALA A 11 -11.31 -48.98 27.29
N THR A 12 -10.23 -49.49 27.86
CA THR A 12 -8.86 -49.12 27.46
C THR A 12 -8.58 -49.50 26.01
N LEU A 13 -8.99 -50.70 25.57
CA LEU A 13 -8.80 -51.14 24.18
C LEU A 13 -9.60 -50.27 23.20
N LEU A 14 -10.85 -49.94 23.53
CA LEU A 14 -11.67 -49.00 22.75
C LEU A 14 -11.06 -47.60 22.72
N TYR A 15 -10.48 -47.14 23.83
CA TYR A 15 -9.76 -45.87 23.88
C TYR A 15 -8.55 -45.86 22.93
N PHE A 16 -7.70 -46.90 22.94
CA PHE A 16 -6.56 -46.98 22.03
C PHE A 16 -6.97 -47.07 20.55
N VAL A 17 -8.14 -47.63 20.23
CA VAL A 17 -8.68 -47.65 18.87
C VAL A 17 -9.19 -46.27 18.45
N TRP A 18 -9.74 -45.48 19.38
CA TRP A 18 -10.27 -44.15 19.10
C TRP A 18 -9.23 -43.02 19.19
N ASP A 19 -8.19 -43.17 20.01
CA ASP A 19 -7.19 -42.13 20.29
C ASP A 19 -6.52 -41.57 19.03
N PRO A 20 -6.12 -42.36 18.00
CA PRO A 20 -5.55 -41.82 16.76
C PRO A 20 -6.48 -40.80 16.07
N SER A 21 -7.77 -41.13 15.91
CA SER A 21 -8.75 -40.20 15.31
C SER A 21 -8.88 -38.92 16.12
N ARG A 22 -8.85 -39.02 17.46
CA ARG A 22 -8.91 -37.84 18.33
C ARG A 22 -7.65 -36.97 18.19
N GLN A 23 -6.47 -37.59 18.05
CA GLN A 23 -5.20 -36.86 17.85
C GLN A 23 -5.19 -36.17 16.49
N ASP A 24 -5.60 -36.85 15.42
CA ASP A 24 -5.67 -36.29 14.07
C ASP A 24 -6.62 -35.07 14.01
N GLU A 25 -7.80 -35.18 14.62
CA GLU A 25 -8.73 -34.05 14.73
C GLU A 25 -8.16 -32.89 15.56
N ALA A 26 -7.41 -33.19 16.63
CA ALA A 26 -6.77 -32.15 17.44
C ALA A 26 -5.64 -31.44 16.69
N GLN A 27 -4.84 -32.17 15.92
CA GLN A 27 -3.80 -31.60 15.06
C GLN A 27 -4.41 -30.73 13.95
N ALA A 28 -5.47 -31.19 13.30
CA ALA A 28 -6.17 -30.42 12.27
C ALA A 28 -6.76 -29.10 12.82
N ARG A 29 -7.37 -29.14 14.03
CA ARG A 29 -7.85 -27.92 14.69
C ARG A 29 -6.71 -26.97 15.04
N GLN A 30 -5.62 -27.50 15.61
CA GLN A 30 -4.46 -26.68 15.99
C GLN A 30 -3.81 -26.02 14.77
N LEU A 31 -3.69 -26.75 13.66
CA LEU A 31 -3.17 -26.23 12.40
C LEU A 31 -4.06 -25.10 11.86
N ARG A 32 -5.39 -25.28 11.90
CA ARG A 32 -6.33 -24.25 11.47
C ARG A 32 -6.20 -22.97 12.31
N GLU A 33 -6.20 -23.10 13.63
CA GLU A 33 -5.97 -21.95 14.54
C GLU A 33 -4.64 -21.24 14.23
N ASN A 34 -3.57 -22.01 13.99
CA ASN A 34 -2.26 -21.43 13.67
C ASN A 34 -2.25 -20.65 12.34
N VAL A 35 -2.99 -21.14 11.35
CA VAL A 35 -3.12 -20.48 10.05
C VAL A 35 -3.98 -19.24 10.14
N ASP A 36 -5.04 -19.24 10.96
CA ASP A 36 -5.84 -18.05 11.27
C ASP A 36 -4.99 -16.99 11.99
N PHE A 37 -4.19 -17.39 12.99
CA PHE A 37 -3.21 -16.49 13.61
C PHE A 37 -2.17 -15.96 12.60
N GLY A 38 -1.73 -16.82 11.67
CA GLY A 38 -0.89 -16.42 10.54
C GLY A 38 -1.55 -15.33 9.69
N GLY A 39 -2.84 -15.49 9.37
CA GLY A 39 -3.65 -14.50 8.65
C GLY A 39 -3.71 -13.15 9.38
N ALA A 40 -3.96 -13.15 10.69
CA ALA A 40 -3.96 -11.92 11.48
C ALA A 40 -2.59 -11.22 11.52
N LEU A 41 -1.51 -12.00 11.63
CA LEU A 41 -0.14 -11.47 11.58
C LEU A 41 0.16 -10.87 10.21
N PHE A 42 -0.24 -11.55 9.13
CA PHE A 42 -0.04 -11.10 7.76
C PHE A 42 -0.81 -9.80 7.49
N ALA A 43 -2.09 -9.73 7.88
CA ALA A 43 -2.95 -8.55 7.69
C ALA A 43 -2.33 -7.30 8.31
N LEU A 44 -1.67 -7.44 9.47
CA LEU A 44 -1.01 -6.35 10.18
C LEU A 44 0.35 -5.95 9.60
N ASN A 45 1.16 -6.93 9.19
CA ASN A 45 2.60 -6.71 8.95
C ASN A 45 3.01 -6.78 7.47
N CYS A 46 2.23 -7.47 6.64
CA CYS A 46 2.66 -7.89 5.30
C CYS A 46 1.74 -7.39 4.18
N SER A 47 0.47 -7.11 4.49
CA SER A 47 -0.58 -6.78 3.51
C SER A 47 -0.30 -5.52 2.70
N SER A 48 0.38 -4.51 3.27
CA SER A 48 0.73 -3.26 2.57
C SER A 48 1.62 -3.48 1.35
N CYS A 49 2.44 -4.53 1.35
CA CYS A 49 3.34 -4.88 0.25
C CYS A 49 2.84 -6.08 -0.57
N HIS A 50 2.20 -7.07 0.07
CA HIS A 50 1.79 -8.32 -0.55
C HIS A 50 0.30 -8.39 -0.92
N GLY A 51 -0.48 -7.33 -0.70
CA GLY A 51 -1.93 -7.32 -0.86
C GLY A 51 -2.65 -7.90 0.36
N LEU A 52 -3.93 -7.60 0.53
CA LEU A 52 -4.76 -8.04 1.66
C LEU A 52 -4.93 -9.57 1.69
N THR A 53 -4.88 -10.21 0.52
CA THR A 53 -5.03 -11.66 0.35
C THR A 53 -3.74 -12.36 -0.09
N GLY A 54 -2.59 -11.68 -0.01
CA GLY A 54 -1.29 -12.26 -0.36
C GLY A 54 -1.07 -12.47 -1.85
N LYS A 55 -1.94 -11.96 -2.71
CA LYS A 55 -1.86 -12.09 -4.17
C LYS A 55 -1.00 -11.03 -4.84
N GLY A 56 -0.51 -10.05 -4.10
CA GLY A 56 0.43 -9.04 -4.57
C GLY A 56 -0.08 -8.33 -5.82
N LEU A 57 0.79 -8.24 -6.82
CA LEU A 57 0.51 -7.58 -8.10
C LEU A 57 -0.69 -8.11 -8.90
N THR A 58 -1.18 -9.32 -8.64
CA THR A 58 -2.44 -9.81 -9.27
C THR A 58 -3.69 -9.33 -8.55
N GLU A 59 -3.55 -8.88 -7.30
CA GLU A 59 -4.59 -8.20 -6.52
C GLU A 59 -4.65 -6.71 -6.86
N ARG A 60 -3.48 -6.04 -6.85
CA ARG A 60 -3.38 -4.60 -7.13
C ARG A 60 -2.03 -4.26 -7.75
N GLY A 61 -2.04 -3.50 -8.85
CA GLY A 61 -0.83 -2.98 -9.48
C GLY A 61 0.01 -2.10 -8.54
N GLY A 62 1.32 -2.04 -8.74
CA GLY A 62 2.24 -1.21 -7.94
C GLY A 62 2.63 -1.80 -6.57
N LEU A 63 2.11 -2.97 -6.20
CA LEU A 63 2.54 -3.69 -5.00
C LEU A 63 3.94 -4.32 -5.18
N PRO A 64 4.92 -4.03 -4.29
CA PRO A 64 6.30 -4.51 -4.42
C PRO A 64 6.49 -5.96 -3.93
N GLY A 65 5.50 -6.52 -3.23
CA GLY A 65 5.55 -7.87 -2.66
C GLY A 65 5.31 -8.96 -3.70
N ALA A 66 6.04 -10.06 -3.56
CA ALA A 66 5.81 -11.27 -4.35
C ALA A 66 4.43 -11.89 -4.05
N ILE A 67 3.87 -12.62 -5.03
CA ILE A 67 2.66 -13.42 -4.86
C ILE A 67 2.94 -14.57 -3.89
N LEU A 68 2.24 -14.57 -2.75
CA LEU A 68 2.36 -15.58 -1.69
C LEU A 68 1.17 -16.54 -1.69
N ASN A 69 -0.04 -16.03 -1.91
CA ASN A 69 -1.25 -16.81 -2.06
C ASN A 69 -1.30 -17.41 -3.48
N ASP A 70 -0.63 -18.53 -3.64
CA ASP A 70 -0.53 -19.27 -4.90
C ASP A 70 -0.53 -20.77 -4.60
N GLU A 71 -1.42 -21.50 -5.27
CA GLU A 71 -1.61 -22.94 -5.07
C GLU A 71 -0.32 -23.74 -5.33
N SER A 72 0.58 -23.26 -6.19
CA SER A 72 1.89 -23.90 -6.45
C SER A 72 2.80 -23.95 -5.23
N ARG A 73 2.48 -23.22 -4.14
CA ARG A 73 3.22 -23.26 -2.88
C ARG A 73 2.77 -24.40 -1.95
N ARG A 74 1.68 -25.09 -2.30
CA ARG A 74 0.92 -26.00 -1.42
C ARG A 74 0.94 -27.43 -1.93
N SER A 75 2.14 -28.01 -1.95
CA SER A 75 2.35 -29.40 -2.38
C SER A 75 1.99 -30.39 -1.28
N THR A 76 1.71 -31.64 -1.65
CA THR A 76 1.65 -32.77 -0.71
C THR A 76 2.92 -33.64 -0.74
N ALA A 77 3.88 -33.32 -1.62
CA ALA A 77 5.14 -34.04 -1.74
C ALA A 77 6.15 -33.53 -0.72
N LEU A 78 6.62 -34.42 0.17
CA LEU A 78 7.49 -34.06 1.29
C LEU A 78 8.72 -33.23 0.91
N GLY A 79 9.37 -33.55 -0.21
CA GLY A 79 10.55 -32.81 -0.68
C GLY A 79 10.23 -31.37 -1.06
N GLU A 80 9.12 -31.16 -1.77
CA GLU A 80 8.66 -29.83 -2.19
C GLU A 80 8.18 -29.01 -0.99
N VAL A 81 7.39 -29.61 -0.10
CA VAL A 81 6.91 -28.96 1.13
C VAL A 81 8.07 -28.54 2.01
N SER A 82 9.03 -29.44 2.26
CA SER A 82 10.21 -29.13 3.07
C SER A 82 11.00 -27.95 2.49
N SER A 83 11.15 -27.93 1.17
CA SER A 83 11.82 -26.84 0.46
C SER A 83 11.04 -25.52 0.57
N ASN A 84 9.73 -25.53 0.39
CA ASN A 84 8.89 -24.34 0.48
C ASN A 84 8.86 -23.79 1.91
N VAL A 85 8.62 -24.64 2.91
CA VAL A 85 8.61 -24.27 4.33
C VAL A 85 9.94 -23.64 4.73
N SER A 86 11.08 -24.27 4.42
CA SER A 86 12.40 -23.68 4.70
C SER A 86 12.58 -22.34 3.98
N ARG A 87 12.24 -22.26 2.68
CA ARG A 87 12.40 -21.03 1.90
C ARG A 87 11.64 -19.87 2.51
N PHE A 88 10.35 -20.05 2.83
CA PHE A 88 9.53 -18.97 3.37
C PHE A 88 9.92 -18.62 4.81
N ARG A 89 10.25 -19.63 5.63
CA ARG A 89 10.79 -19.42 6.99
C ARG A 89 12.03 -18.56 6.95
N ASP A 90 13.03 -18.93 6.15
CA ASP A 90 14.30 -18.21 6.04
C ASP A 90 14.11 -16.81 5.46
N THR A 91 13.20 -16.67 4.49
CA THR A 91 12.86 -15.37 3.87
C THR A 91 12.19 -14.44 4.86
N ILE A 92 11.24 -14.90 5.68
CA ILE A 92 10.59 -14.06 6.70
C ILE A 92 11.58 -13.76 7.83
N HIS A 93 12.34 -14.77 8.26
CA HIS A 93 13.30 -14.66 9.33
C HIS A 93 14.38 -13.62 9.02
N CYS A 94 14.98 -13.68 7.83
CA CYS A 94 16.06 -12.80 7.40
C CYS A 94 15.58 -11.59 6.59
N GLY A 95 14.37 -11.57 6.04
CA GLY A 95 14.02 -10.59 5.00
C GLY A 95 14.74 -10.89 3.68
N ARG A 96 14.78 -9.92 2.77
CA ARG A 96 15.45 -10.06 1.47
C ARG A 96 16.35 -8.87 1.17
N VAL A 97 17.66 -9.13 1.15
CA VAL A 97 18.69 -8.14 0.81
C VAL A 97 18.39 -7.47 -0.54
N GLY A 98 18.47 -6.14 -0.59
CA GLY A 98 18.24 -5.37 -1.81
C GLY A 98 16.76 -5.25 -2.22
N THR A 99 15.84 -5.49 -1.30
CA THR A 99 14.39 -5.28 -1.48
C THR A 99 13.80 -4.52 -0.29
N LEU A 100 12.52 -4.15 -0.36
CA LEU A 100 11.77 -3.53 0.75
C LEU A 100 11.44 -4.50 1.90
N MET A 101 11.70 -5.81 1.77
CA MET A 101 11.32 -6.79 2.77
C MET A 101 12.33 -6.85 3.93
N PRO A 102 11.99 -6.35 5.13
CA PRO A 102 12.90 -6.33 6.27
C PRO A 102 13.02 -7.72 6.90
N ALA A 103 13.99 -7.89 7.80
CA ALA A 103 14.03 -9.05 8.69
C ALA A 103 12.92 -8.96 9.74
N TRP A 104 12.14 -10.04 9.90
CA TRP A 104 11.03 -10.07 10.86
C TRP A 104 11.36 -10.80 12.15
N SER A 105 12.37 -11.68 12.15
CA SER A 105 12.76 -12.41 13.37
C SER A 105 13.34 -11.49 14.43
N GLN A 106 12.93 -11.66 15.68
CA GLN A 106 13.54 -11.02 16.85
C GLN A 106 15.05 -11.25 16.93
N SER A 107 15.54 -12.42 16.50
CA SER A 107 16.98 -12.70 16.47
C SER A 107 17.74 -11.84 15.46
N GLN A 108 17.03 -11.25 14.50
CA GLN A 108 17.55 -10.37 13.46
C GLN A 108 17.10 -8.92 13.65
N GLY A 109 16.55 -8.57 14.82
CA GLY A 109 16.08 -7.21 15.13
C GLY A 109 14.64 -6.90 14.69
N GLY A 110 13.90 -7.88 14.18
CA GLY A 110 12.48 -7.77 13.86
C GLY A 110 11.55 -7.96 15.07
N SER A 111 10.24 -7.90 14.83
CA SER A 111 9.20 -7.94 15.88
C SER A 111 8.66 -9.33 16.20
N LEU A 112 8.87 -10.32 15.31
CA LEU A 112 8.21 -11.62 15.37
C LEU A 112 9.09 -12.69 16.02
N ASN A 113 8.50 -13.52 16.88
CA ASN A 113 9.16 -14.71 17.39
C ASN A 113 9.08 -15.88 16.39
N ASP A 114 9.86 -16.94 16.62
CA ASP A 114 9.93 -18.08 15.70
C ASP A 114 8.57 -18.77 15.49
N TYR A 115 7.73 -18.84 16.53
CA TYR A 115 6.40 -19.46 16.40
C TYR A 115 5.46 -18.64 15.51
N GLN A 116 5.51 -17.31 15.62
CA GLN A 116 4.76 -16.41 14.74
C GLN A 116 5.25 -16.49 13.30
N ILE A 117 6.55 -16.69 13.08
CA ILE A 117 7.10 -16.96 11.75
C ILE A 117 6.56 -18.28 11.19
N GLU A 118 6.50 -19.35 12.00
CA GLU A 118 5.90 -20.60 11.56
C GLU A 118 4.41 -20.46 11.21
N GLN A 119 3.66 -19.64 11.94
CA GLN A 119 2.25 -19.36 11.61
C GLN A 119 2.11 -18.64 10.26
N LEU A 120 3.00 -17.71 9.94
CA LEU A 120 3.05 -17.07 8.62
C LEU A 120 3.45 -18.07 7.51
N VAL A 121 4.39 -18.97 7.79
CA VAL A 121 4.78 -20.03 6.85
C VAL A 121 3.63 -21.03 6.62
N ALA A 122 2.88 -21.34 7.68
CA ALA A 122 1.70 -22.19 7.61
C ALA A 122 0.59 -21.53 6.79
N LEU A 123 0.38 -20.22 6.94
CA LEU A 123 -0.53 -19.45 6.10
C LEU A 123 -0.18 -19.60 4.61
N ILE A 124 1.11 -19.53 4.26
CA ILE A 124 1.56 -19.61 2.85
C ILE A 124 1.50 -21.03 2.29
N THR A 125 1.94 -22.03 3.08
CA THR A 125 2.19 -23.39 2.59
C THR A 125 1.10 -24.39 2.96
N GLY A 126 0.22 -24.06 3.90
CA GLY A 126 -0.76 -24.97 4.49
C GLY A 126 -0.15 -25.98 5.47
N VAL A 127 1.13 -25.85 5.83
CA VAL A 127 1.87 -26.83 6.63
C VAL A 127 2.62 -26.15 7.76
N MET A 128 2.50 -26.69 8.98
CA MET A 128 3.25 -26.23 10.15
C MET A 128 3.91 -27.41 10.87
N PRO A 129 5.24 -27.56 10.78
CA PRO A 129 5.92 -28.62 11.51
C PRO A 129 5.92 -28.35 13.02
N PRO A 130 5.88 -29.38 13.88
CA PRO A 130 5.97 -29.22 15.31
C PRO A 130 7.26 -28.49 15.72
N GLN A 131 7.13 -27.46 16.56
CA GLN A 131 8.25 -26.73 17.18
C GLN A 131 9.25 -26.12 16.17
N GLY A 132 8.82 -25.78 14.94
CA GLY A 132 9.69 -25.17 13.93
C GLY A 132 10.76 -26.12 13.36
N GLY A 133 10.58 -27.43 13.54
CA GLY A 133 11.50 -28.47 13.07
C GLY A 133 11.46 -28.71 11.56
N SER A 134 12.09 -29.82 11.14
CA SER A 134 11.98 -30.35 9.79
C SER A 134 10.58 -30.92 9.54
N VAL A 135 10.03 -30.68 8.35
CA VAL A 135 8.75 -31.26 7.94
C VAL A 135 8.86 -32.79 7.84
N SER A 136 7.88 -33.47 8.41
CA SER A 136 7.66 -34.92 8.29
C SER A 136 6.38 -35.20 7.51
N GLN A 137 6.23 -36.41 6.96
CA GLN A 137 5.04 -36.76 6.17
C GLN A 137 3.72 -36.63 6.95
N GLY A 138 3.75 -36.86 8.27
CA GLY A 138 2.59 -36.70 9.14
C GLY A 138 2.17 -35.26 9.40
N ASP A 139 3.04 -34.27 9.09
CA ASP A 139 2.75 -32.85 9.26
C ASP A 139 1.96 -32.29 8.06
N ILE A 140 1.94 -33.01 6.94
CA ILE A 140 1.34 -32.57 5.68
C ILE A 140 -0.14 -32.99 5.67
N PRO A 141 -1.09 -32.04 5.69
CA PRO A 141 -2.51 -32.36 5.62
C PRO A 141 -2.87 -32.96 4.26
N SER A 142 -4.01 -33.64 4.16
CA SER A 142 -4.48 -34.20 2.88
C SER A 142 -4.77 -33.13 1.84
N ASP A 143 -5.11 -31.92 2.28
CA ASP A 143 -5.36 -30.76 1.44
C ASP A 143 -4.77 -29.49 2.09
N PRO A 144 -3.49 -29.18 1.82
CA PRO A 144 -2.85 -27.96 2.33
C PRO A 144 -3.44 -26.69 1.71
N ASN A 145 -4.11 -26.79 0.55
CA ASN A 145 -4.76 -25.66 -0.09
C ASN A 145 -5.94 -25.16 0.74
N VAL A 146 -6.85 -26.05 1.14
CA VAL A 146 -7.99 -25.69 1.99
C VAL A 146 -7.55 -25.07 3.32
N VAL A 147 -6.45 -25.58 3.89
CA VAL A 147 -5.87 -25.02 5.12
C VAL A 147 -5.34 -23.60 4.90
N SER A 148 -4.53 -23.39 3.86
CA SER A 148 -3.96 -22.08 3.56
C SER A 148 -5.03 -21.05 3.18
N GLU A 149 -6.01 -21.42 2.35
CA GLU A 149 -7.09 -20.52 1.93
C GLU A 149 -7.93 -20.03 3.11
N SER A 150 -8.20 -20.86 4.13
CA SER A 150 -8.92 -20.38 5.31
C SER A 150 -8.16 -19.28 6.08
N GLY A 151 -6.82 -19.35 6.08
CA GLY A 151 -5.99 -18.29 6.66
C GLY A 151 -6.00 -17.01 5.83
N TRP A 152 -6.09 -17.12 4.49
CA TRP A 152 -6.19 -15.95 3.62
C TRP A 152 -7.57 -15.27 3.74
N GLU A 153 -8.64 -16.05 3.89
CA GLU A 153 -9.97 -15.53 4.25
C GLU A 153 -9.92 -14.78 5.58
N TYR A 154 -9.30 -15.36 6.61
CA TYR A 154 -9.15 -14.71 7.90
C TYR A 154 -8.25 -13.47 7.83
N SER A 155 -7.19 -13.48 7.01
CA SER A 155 -6.37 -12.29 6.74
C SER A 155 -7.21 -11.13 6.21
N LEU A 156 -8.08 -11.40 5.24
CA LEU A 156 -8.97 -10.39 4.68
C LEU A 156 -9.96 -9.86 5.72
N GLU A 157 -10.57 -10.76 6.50
CA GLU A 157 -11.47 -10.38 7.60
C GLU A 157 -10.76 -9.45 8.59
N GLN A 158 -9.53 -9.78 9.01
CA GLN A 158 -8.75 -8.95 9.93
C GLN A 158 -8.33 -7.61 9.31
N ALA A 159 -8.03 -7.58 8.01
CA ALA A 159 -7.73 -6.34 7.30
C ALA A 159 -8.96 -5.43 7.21
N ASN A 160 -10.13 -6.00 6.88
CA ASN A 160 -11.40 -5.27 6.80
C ASN A 160 -11.81 -4.74 8.17
N HIS A 161 -11.77 -5.57 9.21
CA HIS A 161 -12.10 -5.16 10.57
C HIS A 161 -11.24 -4.00 11.08
N ARG A 162 -9.94 -3.97 10.73
CA ARG A 162 -9.04 -2.86 11.11
C ARG A 162 -9.28 -1.58 10.32
N ALA A 163 -9.79 -1.71 9.11
CA ALA A 163 -10.05 -0.60 8.21
C ALA A 163 -11.50 -0.10 8.30
N GLU A 164 -12.36 -0.79 9.04
CA GLU A 164 -13.76 -0.41 9.26
C GLU A 164 -13.84 0.97 9.94
N PHE A 165 -14.63 1.87 9.37
CA PHE A 165 -14.95 3.12 10.05
C PHE A 165 -15.83 2.87 11.27
N GLN A 166 -15.74 3.75 12.25
CA GLN A 166 -16.56 3.68 13.46
C GLN A 166 -17.25 5.04 13.64
N PRO A 167 -18.54 5.18 13.28
CA PRO A 167 -19.43 4.14 12.75
C PRO A 167 -19.10 3.73 11.29
N PRO A 168 -19.55 2.54 10.84
CA PRO A 168 -19.41 2.10 9.45
C PRO A 168 -20.10 3.06 8.48
N LYS A 169 -19.57 3.13 7.25
CA LYS A 169 -20.00 4.10 6.23
C LYS A 169 -20.48 3.37 4.99
N HIS A 170 -21.70 3.65 4.55
CA HIS A 170 -22.31 2.99 3.40
C HIS A 170 -22.81 3.99 2.38
N LEU A 171 -22.74 3.62 1.11
CA LEU A 171 -23.38 4.38 0.03
C LEU A 171 -24.90 4.42 0.23
N GLN A 172 -25.51 5.61 0.34
CA GLN A 172 -26.97 5.73 0.39
C GLN A 172 -27.64 5.42 -0.95
N GLN A 173 -26.89 5.53 -2.05
CA GLN A 173 -27.38 5.33 -3.39
C GLN A 173 -26.33 4.64 -4.26
N ALA A 174 -26.78 3.97 -5.32
CA ALA A 174 -25.86 3.40 -6.29
C ALA A 174 -25.05 4.50 -7.00
N VAL A 175 -23.81 4.17 -7.35
CA VAL A 175 -22.89 5.06 -8.07
C VAL A 175 -22.34 4.35 -9.30
N THR A 176 -22.14 5.09 -10.37
CA THR A 176 -21.50 4.66 -11.60
C THR A 176 -19.99 4.88 -11.53
N ALA A 177 -19.22 4.31 -12.46
CA ALA A 177 -17.77 4.51 -12.52
C ALA A 177 -17.35 5.98 -12.76
N SER A 178 -18.24 6.84 -13.26
CA SER A 178 -17.98 8.27 -13.48
C SER A 178 -18.40 9.18 -12.34
N ASP A 179 -19.14 8.67 -11.36
CA ASP A 179 -19.61 9.49 -10.25
C ASP A 179 -18.46 9.81 -9.30
N ALA A 180 -18.07 11.08 -9.28
CA ALA A 180 -17.04 11.59 -8.38
C ALA A 180 -17.60 11.97 -7.00
N ARG A 181 -18.92 11.85 -6.79
CA ARG A 181 -19.60 12.26 -5.56
C ARG A 181 -20.31 11.07 -4.94
N LEU A 182 -19.87 10.70 -3.74
CA LEU A 182 -20.43 9.61 -2.96
C LEU A 182 -21.36 10.20 -1.90
N VAL A 183 -22.61 9.75 -1.87
CA VAL A 183 -23.56 10.10 -0.79
C VAL A 183 -23.54 8.95 0.21
N LEU A 184 -23.12 9.23 1.44
CA LEU A 184 -22.93 8.25 2.51
C LEU A 184 -23.97 8.42 3.60
N ASP A 185 -24.33 7.36 4.30
CA ASP A 185 -25.13 7.45 5.54
C ASP A 185 -24.46 8.35 6.58
N ASP A 186 -23.12 8.31 6.62
CA ASP A 186 -22.27 9.18 7.42
C ASP A 186 -20.93 9.45 6.71
N ALA A 187 -20.68 10.70 6.29
CA ALA A 187 -19.41 11.09 5.65
C ALA A 187 -18.40 11.75 6.60
N THR A 188 -18.71 11.85 7.90
CA THR A 188 -17.81 12.43 8.90
C THR A 188 -16.55 11.56 9.07
N ASP A 189 -15.47 12.07 9.65
CA ASP A 189 -14.19 11.34 9.85
C ASP A 189 -13.51 10.77 8.59
N LEU A 190 -14.06 11.05 7.40
CA LEU A 190 -13.34 10.83 6.17
C LEU A 190 -12.24 11.88 6.08
N LYS A 191 -11.00 11.43 6.27
CA LYS A 191 -9.84 12.27 6.05
C LYS A 191 -9.82 12.63 4.58
N ALA A 192 -10.07 13.88 4.25
CA ALA A 192 -9.98 14.41 2.89
C ALA A 192 -9.03 15.59 2.88
N GLU A 193 -8.32 15.76 1.78
CA GLU A 193 -7.32 16.81 1.63
C GLU A 193 -7.54 17.51 0.28
N PRO A 194 -8.52 18.43 0.19
CA PRO A 194 -8.95 19.00 -1.10
C PRO A 194 -7.84 19.74 -1.82
N ARG A 195 -6.91 20.30 -1.05
CA ARG A 195 -5.79 21.10 -1.54
C ARG A 195 -4.47 20.31 -1.62
N ALA A 196 -4.41 19.05 -1.18
CA ALA A 196 -3.21 18.22 -1.34
C ALA A 196 -3.07 17.71 -2.79
N SER A 197 -1.82 17.42 -3.17
CA SER A 197 -1.53 16.75 -4.44
C SER A 197 -2.18 15.37 -4.50
N ALA A 198 -2.45 14.85 -5.70
CA ALA A 198 -3.12 13.55 -5.85
C ALA A 198 -2.40 12.43 -5.09
N SER A 199 -1.06 12.42 -5.10
CA SER A 199 -0.25 11.42 -4.39
C SER A 199 -0.32 11.53 -2.86
N GLU A 200 -0.64 12.70 -2.33
CA GLU A 200 -0.73 12.95 -0.88
C GLU A 200 -2.15 12.75 -0.35
N ARG A 201 -3.16 12.66 -1.24
CA ARG A 201 -4.54 12.49 -0.82
C ARG A 201 -4.75 11.11 -0.18
N PRO A 202 -5.43 11.07 0.98
CA PRO A 202 -5.79 9.83 1.64
C PRO A 202 -6.68 8.97 0.76
N LEU A 203 -6.55 7.65 0.94
CA LEU A 203 -7.32 6.66 0.21
C LEU A 203 -8.47 6.13 1.06
N ALA A 204 -9.55 5.73 0.40
CA ALA A 204 -10.57 4.84 0.92
C ALA A 204 -10.73 3.64 -0.01
N ARG A 205 -11.28 2.54 0.51
CA ARG A 205 -11.70 1.39 -0.29
C ARG A 205 -13.21 1.38 -0.38
N ILE A 206 -13.73 1.13 -1.57
CA ILE A 206 -15.13 0.79 -1.78
C ILE A 206 -15.15 -0.70 -2.10
N ASP A 207 -16.00 -1.43 -1.36
CA ASP A 207 -15.99 -2.90 -1.29
C ASP A 207 -14.87 -3.48 -0.42
N ASP A 208 -15.16 -4.63 0.17
CA ASP A 208 -14.36 -5.30 1.18
C ASP A 208 -13.45 -6.38 0.58
N ASN A 209 -13.76 -6.86 -0.63
CA ASN A 209 -13.08 -7.99 -1.24
C ASN A 209 -12.21 -7.61 -2.46
N PRO A 210 -10.87 -7.56 -2.33
CA PRO A 210 -9.98 -7.14 -3.41
C PRO A 210 -9.87 -8.11 -4.59
N ASN A 211 -10.54 -9.26 -4.53
CA ASN A 211 -10.55 -10.24 -5.61
C ASN A 211 -11.76 -10.13 -6.54
N ASP A 212 -12.76 -9.33 -6.17
CA ASP A 212 -13.87 -9.07 -7.08
C ASP A 212 -13.55 -7.94 -8.06
N SER A 213 -14.41 -7.79 -9.07
CA SER A 213 -14.23 -6.78 -10.12
C SER A 213 -14.71 -5.39 -9.73
N VAL A 214 -15.33 -5.25 -8.56
CA VAL A 214 -15.92 -3.97 -8.10
C VAL A 214 -15.02 -3.29 -7.09
N TYR A 215 -14.11 -4.01 -6.43
CA TYR A 215 -13.13 -3.45 -5.52
C TYR A 215 -12.38 -2.27 -6.12
N GLU A 216 -12.45 -1.18 -5.38
CA GLU A 216 -11.97 0.09 -5.87
C GLU A 216 -11.28 0.87 -4.75
N LEU A 217 -10.12 1.43 -5.08
CA LEU A 217 -9.51 2.47 -4.27
C LEU A 217 -9.92 3.82 -4.81
N VAL A 218 -10.30 4.72 -3.91
CA VAL A 218 -10.64 6.10 -4.25
C VAL A 218 -9.78 7.05 -3.45
N ARG A 219 -9.35 8.17 -4.07
CA ARG A 219 -8.72 9.26 -3.32
C ARG A 219 -9.79 10.20 -2.81
N LEU A 220 -9.78 10.46 -1.51
CA LEU A 220 -10.70 11.40 -0.88
C LEU A 220 -10.22 12.81 -1.20
N ILE A 221 -10.96 13.48 -2.08
CA ILE A 221 -10.70 14.88 -2.46
C ILE A 221 -11.31 15.77 -1.40
N ASP A 222 -12.58 15.58 -1.11
CA ASP A 222 -13.32 16.44 -0.19
C ASP A 222 -14.32 15.60 0.61
N ALA A 223 -14.49 15.92 1.88
CA ALA A 223 -15.46 15.30 2.76
C ALA A 223 -15.71 16.22 3.96
N PRO A 224 -16.82 16.05 4.68
CA PRO A 224 -17.12 16.88 5.84
C PRO A 224 -15.98 16.86 6.84
N ALA A 225 -15.41 18.04 7.11
CA ALA A 225 -14.29 18.22 8.00
C ALA A 225 -14.62 17.83 9.45
N GLY A 226 -13.62 17.33 10.19
CA GLY A 226 -13.76 16.94 11.58
C GLY A 226 -12.54 17.36 12.42
N SER A 227 -12.77 17.78 13.65
CA SER A 227 -11.74 18.06 14.65
C SER A 227 -12.31 17.86 16.06
N ILE A 228 -11.48 18.04 17.10
CA ILE A 228 -11.92 18.08 18.49
C ILE A 228 -11.56 19.41 19.16
N LEU A 229 -12.34 19.80 20.18
CA LEU A 229 -12.03 20.95 21.03
C LEU A 229 -10.79 20.68 21.90
N LYS A 230 -9.82 21.60 21.88
CA LYS A 230 -8.65 21.61 22.79
C LYS A 230 -8.94 22.24 24.16
N SER A 231 -9.98 23.06 24.25
CA SER A 231 -10.42 23.70 25.49
C SER A 231 -11.94 23.76 25.56
N GLU A 232 -12.48 23.92 26.77
CA GLU A 232 -13.90 24.17 26.94
C GLU A 232 -14.33 25.44 26.19
N ALA A 233 -15.52 25.42 25.60
CA ALA A 233 -16.14 26.56 24.95
C ALA A 233 -17.45 26.92 25.68
N GLY A 234 -17.53 28.14 26.19
CA GLY A 234 -18.73 28.71 26.78
C GLY A 234 -19.81 29.01 25.74
N ALA A 235 -21.06 29.18 26.18
CA ALA A 235 -22.20 29.44 25.28
C ALA A 235 -22.15 30.78 24.53
N SER A 236 -21.32 31.72 25.00
CA SER A 236 -21.09 33.03 24.36
C SER A 236 -19.80 33.07 23.54
N ASP A 237 -18.98 32.03 23.61
CA ASP A 237 -17.66 32.02 23.01
C ASP A 237 -17.82 31.82 21.50
N ILE A 238 -17.24 32.73 20.73
CA ILE A 238 -17.26 32.73 19.26
C ILE A 238 -15.93 32.26 18.68
N GLU A 239 -14.91 32.07 19.53
CA GLU A 239 -13.64 31.45 19.19
C GLU A 239 -13.64 30.02 19.74
N LEU A 240 -13.43 29.04 18.87
CA LEU A 240 -13.25 27.65 19.27
C LEU A 240 -11.81 27.25 19.04
N THR A 241 -11.14 26.75 20.09
CA THR A 241 -9.78 26.23 20.01
C THR A 241 -9.83 24.73 19.68
N LEU A 242 -9.23 24.35 18.55
CA LEU A 242 -9.33 23.03 17.92
C LEU A 242 -7.97 22.36 17.74
N GLU A 243 -7.97 21.04 17.69
CA GLU A 243 -6.77 20.27 17.35
C GLU A 243 -6.31 20.51 15.91
N GLN A 244 -7.26 20.54 14.97
CA GLN A 244 -7.00 20.80 13.55
C GLN A 244 -8.02 21.81 12.99
N PRO A 245 -7.87 23.11 13.24
CA PRO A 245 -8.82 24.10 12.72
C PRO A 245 -8.73 24.30 11.21
N SER A 246 -7.59 24.00 10.59
CA SER A 246 -7.34 24.23 9.16
C SER A 246 -8.15 23.33 8.22
N VAL A 247 -8.86 22.34 8.77
CA VAL A 247 -9.77 21.49 7.99
C VAL A 247 -11.09 22.19 7.66
N PHE A 248 -11.47 23.23 8.42
CA PHE A 248 -12.69 24.00 8.17
C PHE A 248 -12.42 25.22 7.27
N GLN A 249 -13.47 25.70 6.62
CA GLN A 249 -13.49 26.90 5.80
C GLN A 249 -14.60 27.85 6.26
N ALA A 250 -14.46 29.13 5.90
CA ALA A 250 -15.50 30.11 6.17
C ALA A 250 -16.77 29.75 5.35
N GLY A 251 -17.90 29.64 6.05
CA GLY A 251 -19.19 29.22 5.49
C GLY A 251 -19.62 27.81 5.91
N ASP A 252 -18.71 26.98 6.40
CA ASP A 252 -19.01 25.63 6.84
C ASP A 252 -20.04 25.65 7.97
N LEU A 253 -21.01 24.74 7.91
CA LEU A 253 -21.93 24.51 9.02
C LEU A 253 -21.39 23.35 9.83
N ILE A 254 -20.95 23.60 11.06
CA ILE A 254 -20.41 22.59 11.96
C ILE A 254 -21.39 22.26 13.06
N THR A 255 -21.33 21.04 13.58
CA THR A 255 -22.09 20.57 14.73
C THR A 255 -21.13 20.25 15.87
N VAL A 256 -21.46 20.72 17.07
CA VAL A 256 -20.79 20.35 18.32
C VAL A 256 -21.87 19.90 19.30
N ASP A 257 -21.80 18.65 19.76
CA ASP A 257 -22.89 17.98 20.49
C ASP A 257 -24.24 18.04 19.73
N SER A 258 -25.09 19.01 20.06
CA SER A 258 -26.40 19.26 19.42
C SER A 258 -26.55 20.69 18.92
N GLU A 259 -25.49 21.50 19.00
CA GLU A 259 -25.47 22.86 18.50
C GLU A 259 -24.89 22.90 17.09
N VAL A 260 -25.58 23.59 16.18
CA VAL A 260 -25.06 23.93 14.84
C VAL A 260 -24.49 25.34 14.87
N MET A 261 -23.32 25.53 14.25
CA MET A 261 -22.62 26.80 14.15
C MET A 261 -22.14 27.02 12.71
N GLU A 262 -22.01 28.27 12.26
CA GLU A 262 -21.43 28.61 10.95
C GLU A 262 -20.02 29.13 11.16
N VAL A 263 -19.02 28.53 10.51
CA VAL A 263 -17.63 28.98 10.56
C VAL A 263 -17.51 30.31 9.84
N VAL A 264 -16.94 31.31 10.51
CA VAL A 264 -16.71 32.66 9.99
C VAL A 264 -15.30 32.80 9.44
N SER A 265 -14.32 32.17 10.10
CA SER A 265 -12.94 32.14 9.65
C SER A 265 -12.21 30.95 10.26
N ALA A 266 -11.27 30.39 9.49
CA ALA A 266 -10.37 29.32 9.89
C ALA A 266 -8.98 29.57 9.28
N PRO A 267 -7.91 28.94 9.80
CA PRO A 267 -6.57 29.07 9.23
C PRO A 267 -6.54 28.64 7.76
N TRP A 268 -5.92 29.46 6.91
CA TRP A 268 -5.90 29.23 5.47
C TRP A 268 -4.96 28.10 5.05
N VAL A 269 -5.36 27.30 4.07
CA VAL A 269 -4.52 26.28 3.44
C VAL A 269 -4.38 26.60 1.96
N THR A 270 -3.20 26.53 1.37
CA THR A 270 -2.98 26.73 -0.08
C THR A 270 -1.84 25.83 -0.55
N THR A 271 -1.39 25.95 -1.79
CA THR A 271 -0.22 25.22 -2.30
C THR A 271 0.76 26.17 -2.97
N LEU A 272 2.01 25.73 -3.11
CA LEU A 272 3.02 26.45 -3.87
C LEU A 272 2.71 26.43 -5.37
N ALA A 273 2.72 27.59 -6.01
CA ALA A 273 2.51 27.70 -7.46
C ALA A 273 3.76 27.31 -8.28
N THR A 274 4.95 27.34 -7.65
CA THR A 274 6.25 27.03 -8.26
C THR A 274 7.17 26.38 -7.23
N ASP A 275 8.23 25.71 -7.71
CA ASP A 275 9.33 25.26 -6.83
C ASP A 275 9.94 26.44 -6.06
N VAL A 276 10.40 26.17 -4.83
CA VAL A 276 10.99 27.15 -3.91
C VAL A 276 12.32 26.60 -3.40
N THR A 277 13.41 27.33 -3.62
CA THR A 277 14.74 26.97 -3.11
C THR A 277 14.93 27.43 -1.66
N ALA A 278 15.83 26.78 -0.90
CA ALA A 278 16.16 27.05 0.50
C ALA A 278 16.54 28.51 0.82
N ASP A 279 17.00 29.28 -0.17
CA ASP A 279 17.40 30.70 -0.05
C ASP A 279 16.33 31.70 -0.50
N ALA A 280 15.19 31.24 -1.03
CA ALA A 280 14.11 32.10 -1.49
C ALA A 280 13.52 32.92 -0.32
N THR A 281 13.37 34.23 -0.52
CA THR A 281 12.73 35.17 0.44
C THR A 281 11.33 35.59 0.01
N THR A 282 10.89 35.11 -1.15
CA THR A 282 9.56 35.30 -1.71
C THR A 282 9.09 33.96 -2.24
N ILE A 283 7.86 33.59 -1.90
CA ILE A 283 7.20 32.39 -2.42
C ILE A 283 5.92 32.80 -3.14
N THR A 284 5.51 32.01 -4.14
CA THR A 284 4.23 32.22 -4.84
C THR A 284 3.32 31.06 -4.51
N VAL A 285 2.13 31.36 -4.00
CA VAL A 285 1.09 30.36 -3.72
C VAL A 285 0.04 30.36 -4.82
N VAL A 286 -0.81 29.34 -4.88
CA VAL A 286 -1.90 29.27 -5.86
C VAL A 286 -3.00 30.27 -5.54
N ASP A 287 -3.32 30.44 -4.25
CA ASP A 287 -4.27 31.44 -3.75
C ASP A 287 -3.86 31.88 -2.34
N ALA A 288 -3.50 33.15 -2.17
CA ALA A 288 -3.15 33.69 -0.86
C ALA A 288 -4.36 33.83 0.08
N GLY A 289 -5.59 33.90 -0.45
CA GLY A 289 -6.83 33.92 0.33
C GLY A 289 -6.81 34.86 1.54
N SER A 290 -6.99 34.29 2.73
CA SER A 290 -7.02 35.02 4.01
C SER A 290 -5.66 35.17 4.70
N LEU A 291 -4.56 34.78 4.06
CA LEU A 291 -3.21 34.94 4.64
C LEU A 291 -2.88 36.43 4.84
N VAL A 292 -2.26 36.74 5.97
CA VAL A 292 -1.89 38.11 6.34
C VAL A 292 -0.44 38.22 6.80
N ALA A 293 0.12 39.43 6.68
CA ALA A 293 1.43 39.74 7.24
C ALA A 293 1.46 39.48 8.76
N GLY A 294 2.51 38.82 9.22
CA GLY A 294 2.72 38.41 10.60
C GLY A 294 2.31 36.97 10.91
N ALA A 295 1.49 36.33 10.06
CA ALA A 295 1.09 34.93 10.24
C ALA A 295 2.27 33.98 10.02
N THR A 296 2.27 32.86 10.74
CA THR A 296 3.19 31.74 10.53
C THR A 296 2.51 30.72 9.63
N ILE A 297 3.18 30.25 8.59
CA ILE A 297 2.75 29.16 7.71
C ILE A 297 3.71 27.98 7.84
N LYS A 298 3.26 26.78 7.49
CA LYS A 298 4.05 25.55 7.48
C LYS A 298 4.02 24.90 6.11
N ILE A 299 5.18 24.42 5.66
CA ILE A 299 5.35 23.62 4.43
C ILE A 299 6.22 22.41 4.79
N GLY A 300 5.67 21.20 4.69
CA GLY A 300 6.36 19.99 5.15
C GLY A 300 6.75 20.07 6.62
N SER A 301 8.06 20.02 6.93
CA SER A 301 8.59 20.20 8.29
C SER A 301 9.03 21.64 8.61
N GLU A 302 9.00 22.55 7.64
CA GLU A 302 9.46 23.92 7.78
C GLU A 302 8.33 24.88 8.16
N LYS A 303 8.65 25.87 9.01
CA LYS A 303 7.79 27.02 9.29
C LYS A 303 8.40 28.29 8.72
N LEU A 304 7.53 29.14 8.16
CA LEU A 304 7.87 30.42 7.58
C LEU A 304 6.97 31.49 8.18
N LYS A 305 7.50 32.68 8.42
CA LYS A 305 6.72 33.84 8.86
C LYS A 305 6.47 34.78 7.69
N ILE A 306 5.21 35.17 7.47
CA ILE A 306 4.85 36.08 6.39
C ILE A 306 5.23 37.51 6.79
N ASN A 307 6.10 38.15 6.02
CA ASN A 307 6.46 39.56 6.18
C ASN A 307 5.46 40.48 5.47
N SER A 308 5.02 40.10 4.26
CA SER A 308 4.02 40.84 3.49
C SER A 308 3.35 39.94 2.45
N VAL A 309 2.13 40.35 2.06
CA VAL A 309 1.30 39.68 1.04
C VAL A 309 1.06 40.67 -0.10
N ASN A 310 1.35 40.27 -1.34
CA ASN A 310 1.10 41.07 -2.55
C ASN A 310 0.51 40.17 -3.65
N GLY A 311 -0.82 40.16 -3.75
CA GLY A 311 -1.53 39.13 -4.52
C GLY A 311 -1.18 37.75 -3.95
N ASP A 312 -0.85 36.81 -4.84
CA ASP A 312 -0.45 35.44 -4.45
C ASP A 312 1.04 35.30 -4.13
N SER A 313 1.76 36.42 -4.04
CA SER A 313 3.18 36.46 -3.69
C SER A 313 3.38 36.85 -2.23
N LEU A 314 4.08 36.01 -1.47
CA LEU A 314 4.34 36.19 -0.05
C LEU A 314 5.84 36.48 0.14
N SER A 315 6.16 37.61 0.77
CA SER A 315 7.50 37.82 1.32
C SER A 315 7.57 37.11 2.66
N VAL A 316 8.61 36.30 2.88
CA VAL A 316 8.71 35.40 4.03
C VAL A 316 10.07 35.47 4.72
N GLU A 317 10.05 35.26 6.03
CA GLU A 317 11.21 34.84 6.83
C GLU A 317 11.14 33.32 6.97
N ARG A 318 12.23 32.63 6.64
CA ARG A 318 12.28 31.16 6.52
C ARG A 318 12.95 30.51 7.70
N GLY A 319 12.62 29.23 7.95
CA GLY A 319 13.20 28.46 9.05
C GLY A 319 12.93 29.09 10.42
N VAL A 320 11.71 29.60 10.63
CA VAL A 320 11.33 30.17 11.94
C VAL A 320 10.94 29.06 12.91
N GLU A 321 10.82 29.39 14.20
CA GLU A 321 10.37 28.46 15.26
C GLU A 321 11.14 27.12 15.27
N ASP A 322 12.47 27.22 15.23
CA ASP A 322 13.42 26.09 15.30
C ASP A 322 13.33 25.10 14.11
N THR A 323 12.77 25.55 12.98
CA THR A 323 12.78 24.78 11.73
C THR A 323 13.93 25.21 10.82
N THR A 324 14.26 24.40 9.80
CA THR A 324 15.35 24.69 8.85
C THR A 324 14.77 24.91 7.46
N ALA A 325 15.29 25.92 6.76
CA ALA A 325 14.93 26.18 5.37
C ALA A 325 15.38 25.04 4.46
N VAL A 326 14.46 24.47 3.68
CA VAL A 326 14.71 23.39 2.71
C VAL A 326 14.09 23.70 1.34
N ASP A 327 14.47 22.98 0.31
CA ASP A 327 13.79 23.12 -0.99
C ASP A 327 12.38 22.52 -0.90
N HIS A 328 11.40 23.17 -1.53
CA HIS A 328 10.02 22.68 -1.66
C HIS A 328 9.65 22.63 -3.13
N SER A 329 8.96 21.56 -3.53
CA SER A 329 8.47 21.43 -4.90
C SER A 329 7.16 22.20 -5.07
N LYS A 330 6.85 22.57 -6.31
CA LYS A 330 5.52 23.01 -6.73
C LYS A 330 4.45 22.06 -6.17
N ASP A 331 3.28 22.61 -5.86
CA ASP A 331 2.12 21.91 -5.32
C ASP A 331 2.26 21.44 -3.86
N SER A 332 3.41 21.70 -3.21
CA SER A 332 3.55 21.45 -1.76
C SER A 332 2.52 22.26 -0.97
N THR A 333 1.89 21.61 0.01
CA THR A 333 0.85 22.21 0.85
C THR A 333 1.44 23.27 1.79
N VAL A 334 0.78 24.42 1.85
CA VAL A 334 1.09 25.57 2.69
C VAL A 334 -0.07 25.77 3.67
N THR A 335 0.17 25.61 4.96
CA THR A 335 -0.88 25.70 5.99
C THR A 335 -0.60 26.84 6.97
N GLU A 336 -1.50 27.80 7.09
CA GLU A 336 -1.49 28.80 8.15
C GLU A 336 -1.55 28.12 9.52
N GLN A 337 -0.66 28.53 10.41
CA GLN A 337 -0.57 28.00 11.75
C GLN A 337 -1.49 28.80 12.67
N GLY A 338 -2.37 28.09 13.35
CA GLY A 338 -3.30 28.60 14.34
C GLY A 338 -4.08 27.43 14.90
N ASP A 339 -4.62 27.58 16.11
CA ASP A 339 -5.45 26.55 16.74
C ASP A 339 -6.90 27.01 16.94
N THR A 340 -7.33 28.12 16.32
CA THR A 340 -8.68 28.67 16.52
C THR A 340 -9.46 28.83 15.22
N ILE A 341 -10.79 28.65 15.32
CA ILE A 341 -11.77 29.10 14.33
C ILE A 341 -12.72 30.11 14.97
N GLN A 342 -13.30 31.00 14.15
CA GLN A 342 -14.39 31.89 14.55
C GLN A 342 -15.72 31.33 14.08
N VAL A 343 -16.78 31.46 14.87
CA VAL A 343 -18.10 30.87 14.56
C VAL A 343 -19.26 31.82 14.86
N LYS A 344 -20.34 31.69 14.11
CA LYS A 344 -21.68 32.14 14.51
C LYS A 344 -22.39 30.98 15.19
N ARG A 345 -22.73 31.17 16.46
CA ARG A 345 -23.41 30.20 17.33
C ARG A 345 -24.90 30.03 16.98
N ALA A 346 -25.53 28.99 17.51
CA ALA A 346 -26.99 28.79 17.46
C ALA A 346 -27.62 28.92 16.05
N GLN A 347 -27.01 28.28 15.07
CA GLN A 347 -27.53 28.21 13.71
C GLN A 347 -28.61 27.13 13.57
N GLN A 348 -29.36 27.16 12.46
CA GLN A 348 -30.42 26.18 12.14
C GLN A 348 -31.46 25.93 13.27
N GLY A 349 -31.65 26.90 14.18
CA GLY A 349 -32.62 26.77 15.27
C GLY A 349 -32.13 25.98 16.49
N THR A 350 -30.85 25.62 16.55
CA THR A 350 -30.25 25.05 17.77
C THR A 350 -30.00 26.13 18.82
N ALA A 351 -29.79 25.71 20.07
CA ALA A 351 -29.46 26.63 21.17
C ALA A 351 -27.95 26.66 21.40
N ALA A 352 -27.41 27.83 21.77
CA ALA A 352 -26.01 27.95 22.16
C ALA A 352 -25.74 27.23 23.49
N GLY A 353 -24.83 26.25 23.48
CA GLY A 353 -24.49 25.40 24.62
C GLY A 353 -23.08 25.61 25.16
N LYS A 354 -22.77 25.00 26.31
CA LYS A 354 -21.36 24.82 26.70
C LYS A 354 -20.87 23.50 26.11
N HIS A 355 -19.65 23.51 25.60
CA HIS A 355 -19.00 22.31 25.06
C HIS A 355 -17.74 22.02 25.84
N ASN A 356 -17.55 20.74 26.18
CA ASN A 356 -16.40 20.30 26.95
C ASN A 356 -15.18 20.13 26.05
N VAL A 357 -13.99 20.15 26.66
CA VAL A 357 -12.77 19.71 25.98
C VAL A 357 -12.96 18.30 25.40
N LYS A 358 -12.39 18.06 24.22
CA LYS A 358 -12.55 16.84 23.40
C LYS A 358 -13.95 16.60 22.81
N ALA A 359 -14.89 17.56 22.92
CA ALA A 359 -16.10 17.45 22.13
C ALA A 359 -15.74 17.49 20.64
N GLU A 360 -16.40 16.64 19.86
CA GLU A 360 -16.23 16.56 18.41
C GLU A 360 -16.88 17.78 17.75
N VAL A 361 -16.16 18.31 16.78
CA VAL A 361 -16.57 19.44 15.95
C VAL A 361 -16.57 18.93 14.53
N VAL A 362 -17.75 18.82 13.93
CA VAL A 362 -17.92 18.10 12.68
C VAL A 362 -18.74 18.92 11.70
N GLU A 363 -18.23 19.10 10.49
CA GLU A 363 -18.97 19.73 9.40
C GLU A 363 -20.21 18.90 9.05
N GLN A 364 -21.32 19.59 8.80
CA GLN A 364 -22.54 18.98 8.33
C GLN A 364 -22.39 18.62 6.86
N GLY A 365 -22.44 17.33 6.58
CA GLY A 365 -22.55 16.82 5.23
C GLY A 365 -22.56 15.31 5.24
N ASN A 366 -23.05 14.75 4.16
CA ASN A 366 -23.08 13.30 3.97
C ASN A 366 -22.46 12.93 2.61
N GLU A 367 -21.60 13.81 2.10
CA GLU A 367 -21.10 13.74 0.73
C GLU A 367 -19.59 13.81 0.72
N ALA A 368 -18.97 12.84 0.05
CA ALA A 368 -17.55 12.86 -0.23
C ALA A 368 -17.32 13.03 -1.72
N THR A 369 -16.43 13.94 -2.10
CA THR A 369 -15.91 14.04 -3.45
C THR A 369 -14.64 13.20 -3.55
N VAL A 370 -14.54 12.38 -4.59
CA VAL A 370 -13.46 11.41 -4.75
C VAL A 370 -12.91 11.36 -6.17
N GLU A 371 -11.64 10.97 -6.28
CA GLU A 371 -11.07 10.46 -7.51
C GLU A 371 -11.26 8.94 -7.56
N ARG A 372 -11.87 8.44 -8.63
CA ARG A 372 -12.24 7.03 -8.81
C ARG A 372 -11.08 6.22 -9.42
N GLY A 373 -10.98 4.93 -9.10
CA GLY A 373 -9.98 4.02 -9.69
C GLY A 373 -8.52 4.38 -9.37
N ALA A 374 -8.22 4.73 -8.13
CA ALA A 374 -6.89 5.08 -7.67
C ALA A 374 -5.97 3.86 -7.52
N GLU A 375 -4.65 4.11 -7.45
CA GLU A 375 -3.62 3.09 -7.13
C GLU A 375 -3.72 1.80 -7.97
N GLY A 376 -3.99 1.95 -9.28
CA GLY A 376 -4.07 0.83 -10.22
C GLY A 376 -5.37 0.02 -10.16
N THR A 377 -6.34 0.41 -9.33
CA THR A 377 -7.70 -0.15 -9.38
C THR A 377 -8.51 0.46 -10.52
N LYS A 378 -9.66 -0.11 -10.84
CA LYS A 378 -10.55 0.39 -11.89
C LYS A 378 -11.80 0.97 -11.25
N ALA A 379 -12.22 2.14 -11.72
CA ALA A 379 -13.50 2.71 -11.33
C ALA A 379 -14.65 1.77 -11.70
N ALA A 380 -15.49 1.42 -10.74
CA ALA A 380 -16.57 0.44 -10.90
C ALA A 380 -17.94 1.03 -10.54
N GLU A 381 -19.00 0.30 -10.91
CA GLU A 381 -20.35 0.60 -10.40
C GLU A 381 -20.53 -0.07 -9.04
N HIS A 382 -21.14 0.64 -8.09
CA HIS A 382 -21.41 0.14 -6.74
C HIS A 382 -22.89 0.32 -6.39
N SER A 383 -23.46 -0.66 -5.69
CA SER A 383 -24.84 -0.61 -5.22
C SER A 383 -25.02 0.28 -4.00
N ALA A 384 -26.26 0.74 -3.77
CA ALA A 384 -26.63 1.30 -2.47
C ALA A 384 -26.41 0.26 -1.37
N GLY A 385 -25.83 0.68 -0.24
CA GLY A 385 -25.46 -0.16 0.89
C GLY A 385 -24.05 -0.71 0.82
N THR A 386 -23.29 -0.52 -0.28
CA THR A 386 -21.88 -0.91 -0.32
C THR A 386 -21.08 -0.12 0.72
N GLU A 387 -20.30 -0.83 1.51
CA GLU A 387 -19.50 -0.28 2.60
C GLU A 387 -18.19 0.36 2.09
N LEU A 388 -17.80 1.44 2.76
CA LEU A 388 -16.49 2.07 2.62
C LEU A 388 -15.59 1.66 3.77
N PHE A 389 -14.33 1.41 3.45
CA PHE A 389 -13.27 1.14 4.42
C PHE A 389 -12.16 2.18 4.29
N GLN A 390 -11.40 2.36 5.37
CA GLN A 390 -10.15 3.11 5.32
C GLN A 390 -9.23 2.50 4.25
N GLY A 391 -8.54 3.36 3.51
CA GLY A 391 -7.60 2.95 2.48
C GLY A 391 -6.45 2.12 3.06
N PRO A 392 -5.84 1.24 2.25
CA PRO A 392 -4.69 0.47 2.70
C PRO A 392 -3.51 1.40 2.96
N ILE A 393 -2.68 1.05 3.93
CA ILE A 393 -1.38 1.70 4.11
C ILE A 393 -0.54 1.39 2.87
N LEU A 394 -0.15 2.43 2.14
CA LEU A 394 0.73 2.28 0.98
C LEU A 394 2.13 1.83 1.43
N PRO A 395 2.82 1.02 0.60
CA PRO A 395 4.20 0.68 0.88
C PRO A 395 5.06 1.96 0.98
N PRO A 396 6.07 1.98 1.86
CA PRO A 396 6.94 3.14 2.01
C PRO A 396 7.63 3.48 0.68
N THR A 397 7.67 4.77 0.34
CA THR A 397 8.35 5.29 -0.86
C THR A 397 9.82 5.58 -0.56
N GLY A 398 10.70 5.28 -1.52
CA GLY A 398 12.13 5.59 -1.46
C GLY A 398 13.03 4.37 -1.21
N PRO A 399 14.36 4.51 -1.37
CA PRO A 399 15.28 3.42 -1.16
C PRO A 399 15.38 3.11 0.34
N LEU A 400 14.71 2.06 0.79
CA LEU A 400 15.05 1.41 2.06
C LEU A 400 16.33 0.59 1.82
N THR A 401 17.46 1.28 1.73
CA THR A 401 18.73 0.58 1.90
C THR A 401 18.72 0.04 3.32
N GLY A 402 18.57 -1.28 3.49
CA GLY A 402 19.03 -1.92 4.71
C GLY A 402 20.44 -1.40 5.02
N GLU A 403 20.74 -1.16 6.30
CA GLU A 403 22.04 -0.60 6.70
C GLU A 403 23.17 -1.18 5.87
N VAL A 404 24.00 -0.31 5.29
CA VAL A 404 25.19 -0.72 4.55
C VAL A 404 26.11 -1.44 5.54
N GLY A 405 26.13 -2.77 5.53
CA GLY A 405 27.15 -3.48 6.31
C GLY A 405 26.94 -4.96 6.57
N THR A 406 25.72 -5.46 6.72
CA THR A 406 25.52 -6.91 6.98
C THR A 406 24.24 -7.40 6.33
N PRO A 407 24.32 -8.27 5.30
CA PRO A 407 23.16 -8.99 4.81
C PRO A 407 22.51 -9.75 5.98
N PRO A 408 21.19 -9.69 6.18
CA PRO A 408 20.54 -10.49 7.21
C PRO A 408 20.89 -11.98 7.07
N CYS A 409 20.97 -12.65 8.23
CA CYS A 409 21.41 -14.03 8.46
C CYS A 409 21.84 -14.84 7.22
N GLY A 410 23.14 -14.84 6.92
CA GLY A 410 23.74 -15.76 5.94
C GLY A 410 23.40 -15.50 4.47
N GLN A 411 22.62 -14.45 4.16
CA GLN A 411 22.40 -14.03 2.78
C GLN A 411 23.69 -13.44 2.20
N LYS A 412 23.93 -13.63 0.90
CA LYS A 412 25.01 -12.91 0.21
C LYS A 412 24.62 -11.44 0.12
N SER A 413 25.60 -10.55 0.15
CA SER A 413 25.39 -9.13 -0.17
C SER A 413 24.62 -8.99 -1.48
N ALA A 414 23.78 -7.94 -1.57
CA ALA A 414 23.13 -7.59 -2.82
C ALA A 414 24.22 -7.60 -3.90
N GLN A 415 24.04 -8.39 -4.95
CA GLN A 415 25.02 -8.41 -6.02
C GLN A 415 25.11 -6.98 -6.56
N PRO A 416 26.30 -6.36 -6.61
CA PRO A 416 26.45 -5.06 -7.25
C PRO A 416 25.85 -5.15 -8.65
N ALA A 417 25.17 -4.08 -9.10
CA ALA A 417 24.73 -3.98 -10.49
C ALA A 417 25.88 -4.46 -11.40
N ALA A 418 25.60 -5.41 -12.29
CA ALA A 418 26.62 -6.00 -13.15
C ALA A 418 27.39 -4.86 -13.83
N THR A 419 28.73 -4.92 -13.81
CA THR A 419 29.54 -3.95 -14.54
C THR A 419 29.09 -3.98 -16.00
N PRO A 420 28.70 -2.83 -16.61
CA PRO A 420 28.17 -2.83 -17.96
C PRO A 420 29.14 -3.54 -18.91
N GLY A 421 28.70 -4.66 -19.46
CA GLY A 421 29.38 -5.29 -20.60
C GLY A 421 29.29 -4.35 -21.82
N PRO A 422 30.16 -4.53 -22.83
CA PRO A 422 29.96 -3.83 -24.10
C PRO A 422 28.54 -4.10 -24.65
N PRO A 423 27.86 -3.10 -25.24
CA PRO A 423 26.49 -3.26 -25.70
C PRO A 423 26.31 -4.47 -26.62
N ALA A 424 25.36 -5.34 -26.28
CA ALA A 424 25.06 -6.53 -27.06
C ALA A 424 24.30 -6.13 -28.34
N PRO A 425 24.82 -6.39 -29.55
CA PRO A 425 24.12 -6.03 -30.78
C PRO A 425 22.86 -6.90 -30.95
N ILE A 426 21.74 -6.26 -31.25
CA ILE A 426 20.45 -6.89 -31.52
C ILE A 426 19.96 -6.49 -32.92
N THR A 427 19.51 -7.48 -33.71
CA THR A 427 18.90 -7.26 -35.03
C THR A 427 17.96 -8.42 -35.34
N GLY A 428 16.81 -8.15 -35.97
CA GLY A 428 15.80 -9.17 -36.26
C GLY A 428 15.27 -9.85 -35.00
N THR A 429 15.30 -11.19 -34.96
CA THR A 429 14.81 -11.97 -33.82
C THR A 429 15.92 -12.30 -32.83
N VAL A 430 15.72 -11.93 -31.56
CA VAL A 430 16.66 -12.16 -30.46
C VAL A 430 15.97 -12.94 -29.34
N ALA A 431 16.65 -13.93 -28.76
CA ALA A 431 16.14 -14.69 -27.63
C ALA A 431 16.70 -14.14 -26.32
N ILE A 432 15.83 -13.79 -25.38
CA ILE A 432 16.17 -13.35 -24.02
C ILE A 432 15.49 -14.28 -23.02
N SER A 433 16.23 -14.72 -22.00
CA SER A 433 15.65 -15.47 -20.89
C SER A 433 15.27 -14.53 -19.74
N LEU A 434 14.08 -14.67 -19.19
CA LEU A 434 13.66 -13.97 -17.97
C LEU A 434 13.97 -14.86 -16.78
N ASN A 435 14.89 -14.45 -15.91
CA ASN A 435 15.12 -15.11 -14.62
C ASN A 435 14.49 -14.25 -13.51
N ASP A 436 14.43 -14.78 -12.28
CA ASP A 436 13.65 -14.16 -11.19
C ASP A 436 13.90 -12.67 -10.97
N ASN A 437 15.12 -12.17 -11.19
CA ASN A 437 15.45 -10.75 -10.97
C ASN A 437 16.32 -10.12 -12.07
N PHE A 438 16.51 -10.76 -13.24
CA PHE A 438 17.31 -10.16 -14.33
C PHE A 438 16.94 -10.71 -15.72
N PHE A 439 17.14 -9.90 -16.75
CA PHE A 439 17.14 -10.33 -18.15
C PHE A 439 18.48 -10.99 -18.48
N ASP A 440 18.47 -12.16 -19.12
CA ASP A 440 19.69 -12.80 -19.61
C ASP A 440 19.74 -12.80 -21.14
N LEU A 441 20.81 -12.22 -21.67
CA LEU A 441 21.20 -12.35 -23.07
C LEU A 441 22.60 -12.93 -23.15
N ASN A 442 22.70 -14.21 -23.51
CA ASN A 442 23.97 -14.92 -23.69
C ASN A 442 24.89 -14.85 -22.44
N GLY A 443 24.31 -14.92 -21.24
CA GLY A 443 25.05 -14.85 -19.98
C GLY A 443 25.34 -13.42 -19.48
N GLN A 444 24.89 -12.39 -20.19
CA GLN A 444 24.89 -11.01 -19.68
C GLN A 444 23.58 -10.73 -18.95
N GLN A 445 23.68 -10.37 -17.67
CA GLN A 445 22.57 -9.93 -16.84
C GLN A 445 22.26 -8.47 -17.14
N ASP A 446 20.99 -8.18 -17.43
CA ASP A 446 20.45 -6.85 -17.70
C ASP A 446 21.29 -6.06 -18.74
N PRO A 447 21.45 -6.63 -19.95
CA PRO A 447 22.41 -6.12 -20.92
C PRO A 447 22.01 -4.74 -21.46
N THR A 448 22.97 -3.81 -21.57
CA THR A 448 22.82 -2.74 -22.56
C THR A 448 22.83 -3.38 -23.94
N MET A 449 21.81 -3.10 -24.76
CA MET A 449 21.70 -3.62 -26.12
C MET A 449 21.96 -2.51 -27.15
N ALA A 450 22.37 -2.89 -28.36
CA ALA A 450 22.63 -1.96 -29.46
C ALA A 450 21.83 -2.33 -30.71
N ALA A 451 21.07 -1.39 -31.25
CA ALA A 451 20.27 -1.54 -32.47
C ALA A 451 20.53 -0.41 -33.46
N LYS A 452 19.99 -0.54 -34.68
CA LYS A 452 20.01 0.51 -35.71
C LYS A 452 18.63 1.08 -35.97
N VAL A 453 18.59 2.36 -36.34
CA VAL A 453 17.35 3.03 -36.74
C VAL A 453 16.69 2.26 -37.89
N GLY A 454 15.39 1.98 -37.73
CA GLY A 454 14.57 1.32 -38.74
C GLY A 454 14.69 -0.20 -38.80
N ASP A 455 15.56 -0.83 -38.01
CA ASP A 455 15.61 -2.29 -37.92
C ASP A 455 14.37 -2.81 -37.16
N PRO A 456 13.60 -3.76 -37.74
CA PRO A 456 12.55 -4.43 -36.99
C PRO A 456 13.19 -5.40 -35.99
N ILE A 457 12.87 -5.23 -34.70
CA ILE A 457 13.35 -6.09 -33.62
C ILE A 457 12.17 -6.91 -33.09
N THR A 458 12.40 -8.21 -32.91
CA THR A 458 11.50 -9.13 -32.20
C THR A 458 12.27 -9.84 -31.10
N ILE A 459 11.94 -9.54 -29.85
CA ILE A 459 12.49 -10.22 -28.68
C ILE A 459 11.58 -11.40 -28.33
N GLN A 460 12.13 -12.61 -28.43
CA GLN A 460 11.52 -13.84 -27.96
C GLN A 460 11.91 -14.06 -26.50
N LEU A 461 10.93 -14.00 -25.62
CA LEU A 461 11.11 -14.09 -24.18
C LEU A 461 10.79 -15.51 -23.73
N THR A 462 11.67 -16.11 -22.94
CA THR A 462 11.41 -17.37 -22.25
C THR A 462 11.57 -17.15 -20.75
N ASN A 463 10.48 -17.28 -20.01
CA ASN A 463 10.54 -17.18 -18.56
C ASN A 463 11.08 -18.47 -17.95
N LYS A 464 12.29 -18.41 -17.41
CA LYS A 464 12.96 -19.48 -16.66
C LYS A 464 12.89 -19.27 -15.14
N GLY A 465 12.43 -18.09 -14.71
CA GLY A 465 12.15 -17.78 -13.32
C GLY A 465 10.88 -18.47 -12.81
N SER A 466 10.73 -18.43 -11.49
CA SER A 466 9.55 -18.83 -10.74
C SER A 466 8.53 -17.72 -10.59
N GLN A 467 8.90 -16.47 -10.86
CA GLN A 467 8.03 -15.30 -10.80
C GLN A 467 7.45 -14.96 -12.19
N PRO A 468 6.26 -14.33 -12.28
CA PRO A 468 5.77 -13.81 -13.55
C PRO A 468 6.64 -12.63 -14.02
N HIS A 469 6.89 -12.57 -15.32
CA HIS A 469 7.70 -11.53 -15.94
C HIS A 469 7.07 -10.98 -17.22
N ASN A 470 7.51 -9.81 -17.63
CA ASN A 470 7.28 -9.27 -18.96
C ASN A 470 8.48 -8.44 -19.37
N MET A 471 8.41 -7.87 -20.58
CA MET A 471 9.35 -6.84 -20.99
C MET A 471 8.55 -5.66 -21.53
N ARG A 472 8.74 -4.50 -20.91
CA ARG A 472 8.30 -3.20 -21.39
C ARG A 472 9.48 -2.45 -21.98
N PHE A 473 9.25 -1.80 -23.10
CA PHE A 473 10.21 -0.98 -23.80
C PHE A 473 9.62 0.41 -23.99
N ALA A 474 10.40 1.44 -23.60
CA ALA A 474 10.00 2.83 -23.74
C ALA A 474 9.82 3.23 -25.20
N GLY A 475 8.78 4.01 -25.46
CA GLY A 475 8.48 4.54 -26.78
C GLY A 475 9.38 5.70 -27.21
N ALA A 476 8.90 6.49 -28.16
CA ALA A 476 9.62 7.61 -28.75
C ALA A 476 9.96 8.72 -27.74
N ASP A 477 9.21 8.85 -26.65
CA ASP A 477 9.44 9.84 -25.59
C ASP A 477 10.55 9.45 -24.60
N THR A 478 11.10 8.23 -24.71
CA THR A 478 12.14 7.65 -23.83
C THR A 478 11.71 7.51 -22.36
N GLN A 479 10.42 7.67 -22.06
CA GLN A 479 9.86 7.46 -20.73
C GLN A 479 9.16 6.10 -20.70
N LEU A 480 9.19 5.45 -19.55
CA LEU A 480 8.39 4.25 -19.30
C LEU A 480 7.11 4.68 -18.58
N ASP A 481 6.06 3.88 -18.69
CA ASP A 481 4.70 4.18 -18.21
C ASP A 481 4.00 5.29 -18.99
N SER A 482 4.40 5.49 -20.25
CA SER A 482 3.79 6.40 -21.19
C SER A 482 2.86 5.65 -22.16
N GLY A 483 2.06 6.40 -22.91
CA GLY A 483 1.09 5.84 -23.86
C GLY A 483 1.70 5.22 -25.12
N ASP A 484 3.00 5.39 -25.37
CA ASP A 484 3.72 4.88 -26.55
C ASP A 484 4.65 3.69 -26.25
N ASP A 485 4.63 3.18 -25.01
CA ASP A 485 5.32 1.98 -24.60
C ASP A 485 4.89 0.74 -25.40
N VAL A 486 5.85 -0.17 -25.60
CA VAL A 486 5.57 -1.52 -26.12
C VAL A 486 5.77 -2.53 -25.01
N VAL A 487 4.77 -3.37 -24.78
CA VAL A 487 4.80 -4.45 -23.78
C VAL A 487 4.79 -5.81 -24.49
N SER A 488 5.49 -6.79 -23.92
CA SER A 488 5.51 -8.14 -24.47
C SER A 488 4.11 -8.76 -24.46
N SER A 489 3.80 -9.59 -25.45
CA SER A 489 2.57 -10.37 -25.50
C SER A 489 2.86 -11.85 -25.21
N PRO A 490 2.21 -12.48 -24.22
CA PRO A 490 1.29 -11.87 -23.25
C PRO A 490 2.00 -10.90 -22.28
N ASP A 491 1.25 -9.94 -21.75
CA ASP A 491 1.74 -8.89 -20.82
C ASP A 491 2.17 -9.45 -19.46
N LEU A 492 1.77 -10.68 -19.15
CA LEU A 492 2.23 -11.48 -18.02
C LEU A 492 2.66 -12.84 -18.55
N ILE A 493 3.94 -13.16 -18.40
CA ILE A 493 4.54 -14.43 -18.82
C ILE A 493 4.81 -15.26 -17.55
N PRO A 494 4.00 -16.28 -17.24
CA PRO A 494 4.24 -17.16 -16.09
C PRO A 494 5.57 -17.92 -16.18
N GLY A 495 6.06 -18.43 -15.06
CA GLY A 495 7.26 -19.29 -15.02
C GLY A 495 7.13 -20.47 -15.99
N GLY A 496 8.15 -20.68 -16.82
CA GLY A 496 8.17 -21.72 -17.86
C GLY A 496 7.45 -21.36 -19.16
N ALA A 497 6.74 -20.22 -19.24
CA ALA A 497 6.06 -19.77 -20.45
C ALA A 497 6.95 -18.89 -21.33
N THR A 498 6.44 -18.56 -22.52
CA THR A 498 7.11 -17.69 -23.49
C THR A 498 6.23 -16.50 -23.87
N GLY A 499 6.88 -15.39 -24.24
CA GLY A 499 6.20 -14.22 -24.79
C GLY A 499 7.05 -13.54 -25.86
N THR A 500 6.49 -12.52 -26.51
CA THR A 500 7.17 -11.83 -27.60
C THR A 500 6.95 -10.32 -27.49
N LEU A 501 8.03 -9.55 -27.63
CA LEU A 501 8.00 -8.09 -27.74
C LEU A 501 8.52 -7.69 -29.13
N SER A 502 7.77 -6.91 -29.90
CA SER A 502 8.21 -6.46 -31.23
C SER A 502 8.11 -4.95 -31.36
N PHE A 503 9.18 -4.31 -31.83
CA PHE A 503 9.26 -2.86 -31.97
C PHE A 503 10.16 -2.44 -33.14
N THR A 504 10.08 -1.17 -33.51
CA THR A 504 10.97 -0.53 -34.48
C THR A 504 11.20 0.90 -34.04
N VAL A 505 12.46 1.34 -33.97
CA VAL A 505 12.81 2.67 -33.49
C VAL A 505 13.18 3.57 -34.66
N ALA A 506 12.50 4.72 -34.76
CA ALA A 506 12.64 5.64 -35.89
C ALA A 506 13.74 6.71 -35.68
N GLN A 507 14.23 6.89 -34.46
CA GLN A 507 15.22 7.91 -34.12
C GLN A 507 16.39 7.30 -33.34
N PRO A 508 17.62 7.82 -33.52
CA PRO A 508 18.73 7.48 -32.64
C PRO A 508 18.45 7.96 -31.22
N GLY A 509 18.85 7.17 -30.23
CA GLY A 509 18.60 7.49 -28.82
C GLY A 509 18.90 6.30 -27.91
N THR A 510 18.78 6.53 -26.60
CA THR A 510 18.88 5.48 -25.59
C THR A 510 17.50 5.29 -24.98
N TYR A 511 16.97 4.08 -25.09
CA TYR A 511 15.60 3.76 -24.71
C TYR A 511 15.63 2.75 -23.56
N PRO A 512 15.05 3.09 -22.39
CA PRO A 512 15.01 2.16 -21.28
C PRO A 512 14.04 1.00 -21.58
N TYR A 513 14.36 -0.17 -21.02
CA TYR A 513 13.46 -1.30 -20.96
C TYR A 513 13.47 -1.88 -19.54
N ARG A 514 12.39 -2.52 -19.14
CA ARG A 514 12.29 -3.15 -17.82
C ARG A 514 11.27 -4.28 -17.78
N CYS A 515 11.29 -5.04 -16.69
CA CYS A 515 10.18 -5.90 -16.29
C CYS A 515 9.26 -5.09 -15.38
N ASP A 516 7.95 -5.06 -15.66
CA ASP A 516 6.97 -4.34 -14.83
C ASP A 516 6.77 -4.99 -13.46
N PHE A 517 7.08 -6.28 -13.35
CA PHE A 517 6.98 -7.03 -12.09
C PHE A 517 8.20 -6.88 -11.16
N HIS A 518 9.35 -6.46 -11.69
CA HIS A 518 10.61 -6.30 -10.92
C HIS A 518 11.40 -5.07 -11.40
N PRO A 519 10.79 -3.87 -11.44
CA PRO A 519 11.30 -2.70 -12.16
C PRO A 519 12.63 -2.16 -11.61
N ASP A 520 12.93 -2.44 -10.34
CA ASP A 520 14.16 -1.96 -9.71
C ASP A 520 15.39 -2.80 -10.06
N GLN A 521 15.18 -4.08 -10.37
CA GLN A 521 16.25 -5.08 -10.55
C GLN A 521 16.37 -5.51 -12.01
N MET A 522 15.25 -5.65 -12.72
CA MET A 522 15.19 -6.11 -14.09
C MET A 522 14.99 -4.92 -15.03
N LYS A 523 16.09 -4.27 -15.41
CA LYS A 523 16.06 -3.13 -16.32
C LYS A 523 17.37 -2.96 -17.06
N GLY A 524 17.30 -2.41 -18.26
CA GLY A 524 18.47 -2.01 -19.02
C GLY A 524 18.11 -0.97 -20.07
N GLU A 525 19.00 -0.79 -21.03
CA GLU A 525 18.84 0.22 -22.08
C GLU A 525 19.14 -0.37 -23.46
N ILE A 526 18.43 0.11 -24.47
CA ILE A 526 18.73 -0.13 -25.87
C ILE A 526 19.26 1.16 -26.48
N THR A 527 20.53 1.16 -26.87
CA THR A 527 21.12 2.27 -27.64
C THR A 527 20.86 2.05 -29.12
N VAL A 528 20.12 2.97 -29.73
CA VAL A 528 19.81 2.98 -31.16
C VAL A 528 20.72 3.98 -31.85
N THR A 529 21.51 3.48 -32.80
CA THR A 529 22.45 4.27 -33.60
C THR A 529 22.01 4.32 -35.05
N GLN A 530 22.63 5.20 -35.85
CA GLN A 530 22.27 5.42 -37.25
C GLN A 530 22.55 4.20 -38.15
#